data_AF-A0A7Y2CL46-F1
#
_entry.id   AF-A0A7Y2CL46-F1
#
_cell.length_a   1.000
_cell.length_b   1.000
_cell.length_c   1.000
_cell.angle_alpha   90.00
_cell.angle_beta   90.00
_cell.angle_gamma   90.00
#
_symmetry.space_group_name_H-M   'P 1'
#
loop_
_entity.id
_entity.type
_entity.pdbx_description
1 polymer ?
#
loop_
_entity_poly.entity_id
_entity_poly.type
_entity_poly.pdbx_seq_one_letter_code
_entity_poly.pdbx_strand_id
1 'polypeptide(L)'
;DGDGWLDLFVTNYVTVAQPDTNICHADGGKLRLYCPPRRYPRERDLFYRNRGDGTFEDRTEAAGISGLHGRGLGVVATDFDRDGWPDIYVANDLDANFLYRNRGDGTFEELGLLSGASHSEDGAEESGMGVAVGDYDNDGWMDLFVTNFVDETNTLYHNEGGGYFLDESASSGLGPASLPYVAWGTHFFDYDRDGWLDLFVTNGHTESDAEKSDPTTSWKQPDFLFRNRGDGTFTDVTAGAAPVLLEMRAGRGAAFGDLDDDGDIDIVIVNQNGPAELLENSGADGNHWIGVRLTATRGNRDALGARVELWAGGLRGTQEARAGSSYLSSNDPRLHFGLAGTAAVDSVVVTWRAGETEVWTDIAADRYHDLREGEGR
;
A
#
# COMPACT_ATOMS: atom_id res chain seq x y z
N ASP A 1 -6.87 19.95 6.96
CA ASP A 1 -6.74 21.38 7.33
C ASP A 1 -5.73 21.62 8.47
N GLY A 2 -5.17 20.57 9.08
CA GLY A 2 -4.06 20.68 10.03
C GLY A 2 -4.50 21.04 11.44
N ASP A 3 -5.78 20.89 11.77
CA ASP A 3 -6.32 21.23 13.09
C ASP A 3 -5.99 20.20 14.21
N GLY A 4 -5.29 19.13 13.84
CA GLY A 4 -4.83 18.09 14.74
C GLY A 4 -5.80 16.91 14.91
N TRP A 5 -6.98 16.97 14.28
CA TRP A 5 -7.93 15.85 14.26
C TRP A 5 -7.83 15.09 12.94
N LEU A 6 -7.89 13.76 13.02
CA LEU A 6 -7.91 12.92 11.83
C LEU A 6 -9.29 12.99 11.17
N ASP A 7 -9.31 13.42 9.92
CA ASP A 7 -10.46 13.38 9.03
C ASP A 7 -10.69 11.96 8.50
N LEU A 8 -11.88 11.72 7.91
CA LEU A 8 -12.24 10.42 7.34
C LEU A 8 -12.51 10.57 5.84
N PHE A 9 -11.74 9.83 5.04
CA PHE A 9 -12.02 9.59 3.62
C PHE A 9 -12.62 8.19 3.44
N VAL A 10 -13.64 8.08 2.60
CA VAL A 10 -14.30 6.81 2.29
C VAL A 10 -14.29 6.63 0.78
N THR A 11 -13.51 5.65 0.32
CA THR A 11 -13.58 5.18 -1.07
C THR A 11 -14.82 4.32 -1.27
N ASN A 12 -15.53 4.49 -2.39
CA ASN A 12 -16.69 3.67 -2.73
C ASN A 12 -16.52 2.94 -4.06
N TYR A 13 -17.23 1.84 -4.20
CA TYR A 13 -17.11 0.95 -5.35
C TYR A 13 -18.22 1.15 -6.38
N VAL A 14 -19.40 0.55 -6.14
CA VAL A 14 -20.55 0.64 -7.06
C VAL A 14 -21.87 0.72 -6.30
N THR A 15 -22.87 1.30 -6.94
CA THR A 15 -24.25 1.28 -6.43
C THR A 15 -24.98 0.02 -6.91
N VAL A 16 -25.42 -0.82 -5.98
CA VAL A 16 -26.17 -2.06 -6.28
C VAL A 16 -27.62 -1.93 -5.80
N ALA A 17 -28.58 -2.27 -6.66
CA ALA A 17 -29.98 -2.37 -6.27
C ALA A 17 -30.20 -3.52 -5.28
N GLN A 18 -31.10 -3.35 -4.31
CA GLN A 18 -31.41 -4.37 -3.30
C GLN A 18 -32.88 -4.82 -3.43
N PRO A 19 -33.18 -6.06 -3.83
CA PRO A 19 -32.22 -7.12 -4.20
C PRO A 19 -31.57 -6.89 -5.57
N ASP A 20 -30.37 -7.43 -5.78
CA ASP A 20 -29.75 -7.44 -7.10
C ASP A 20 -30.47 -8.44 -8.01
N THR A 21 -30.96 -7.96 -9.15
CA THR A 21 -31.68 -8.76 -10.14
C THR A 21 -30.85 -9.07 -11.38
N ASN A 22 -29.58 -8.64 -11.42
CA ASN A 22 -28.71 -8.93 -12.53
C ASN A 22 -28.34 -10.42 -12.55
N ILE A 23 -28.35 -11.00 -13.76
CA ILE A 23 -27.90 -12.35 -14.01
C ILE A 23 -26.92 -12.29 -15.17
N CYS A 24 -25.71 -12.79 -14.94
CA CYS A 24 -24.64 -12.83 -15.92
C CYS A 24 -24.26 -14.27 -16.23
N HIS A 25 -23.92 -14.51 -17.48
CA HIS A 25 -23.61 -15.83 -17.99
C HIS A 25 -22.45 -15.77 -18.98
N ALA A 26 -21.70 -16.86 -19.08
CA ALA A 26 -20.77 -17.17 -20.16
C ALA A 26 -21.23 -18.41 -20.95
N ASP A 27 -20.48 -18.75 -22.00
CA ASP A 27 -20.71 -19.88 -22.91
C ASP A 27 -22.18 -20.01 -23.37
N GLY A 28 -22.73 -18.92 -23.91
CA GLY A 28 -24.09 -18.90 -24.44
C GLY A 28 -25.19 -19.18 -23.40
N GLY A 29 -24.96 -18.90 -22.12
CA GLY A 29 -25.95 -19.07 -21.05
C GLY A 29 -25.72 -20.29 -20.15
N LYS A 30 -24.77 -21.17 -20.48
CA LYS A 30 -24.57 -22.44 -19.78
C LYS A 30 -23.82 -22.29 -18.45
N LEU A 31 -22.95 -21.30 -18.35
CA LEU A 31 -22.22 -21.00 -17.13
C LEU A 31 -22.79 -19.71 -16.54
N ARG A 32 -23.31 -19.76 -15.31
CA ARG A 32 -23.68 -18.56 -14.57
C ARG A 32 -22.43 -18.01 -13.91
N LEU A 33 -22.16 -16.72 -14.11
CA LEU A 33 -21.01 -16.02 -13.56
C LEU A 33 -21.45 -14.92 -12.61
N TYR A 34 -20.49 -14.37 -11.85
CA TYR A 34 -20.65 -13.07 -11.25
C TYR A 34 -20.85 -12.01 -12.35
N CYS A 35 -21.59 -10.94 -12.03
CA CYS A 35 -21.78 -9.85 -12.98
C CYS A 35 -20.60 -8.88 -12.90
N PRO A 36 -19.93 -8.57 -14.02
CA PRO A 36 -18.76 -7.71 -13.98
C PRO A 36 -19.13 -6.33 -13.42
N PRO A 37 -18.19 -5.69 -12.71
CA PRO A 37 -18.44 -4.41 -12.02
C PRO A 37 -18.95 -3.30 -12.92
N ARG A 38 -18.52 -3.29 -14.20
CA ARG A 38 -19.00 -2.37 -15.26
C ARG A 38 -20.51 -2.39 -15.49
N ARG A 39 -21.22 -3.40 -14.98
CA ARG A 39 -22.69 -3.47 -15.06
C ARG A 39 -23.39 -2.58 -14.04
N TYR A 40 -22.66 -2.11 -13.02
CA TYR A 40 -23.19 -1.28 -11.96
C TYR A 40 -22.68 0.17 -12.10
N PRO A 41 -23.49 1.19 -11.77
CA PRO A 41 -23.03 2.56 -11.70
C PRO A 41 -21.88 2.72 -10.70
N ARG A 42 -20.86 3.47 -11.11
CA ARG A 42 -19.75 3.93 -10.26
C ARG A 42 -20.28 4.84 -9.15
N GLU A 43 -19.71 4.69 -7.96
CA GLU A 43 -20.06 5.52 -6.81
C GLU A 43 -18.99 6.60 -6.59
N ARG A 44 -19.37 7.71 -5.96
CA ARG A 44 -18.42 8.77 -5.61
C ARG A 44 -17.74 8.47 -4.27
N ASP A 45 -16.54 8.97 -4.09
CA ASP A 45 -15.87 8.97 -2.79
C ASP A 45 -16.48 10.02 -1.86
N LEU A 46 -16.27 9.87 -0.56
CA LEU A 46 -16.79 10.76 0.47
C LEU A 46 -15.66 11.30 1.34
N PHE A 47 -15.80 12.56 1.75
CA PHE A 47 -14.86 13.20 2.67
C PHE A 47 -15.61 13.82 3.85
N TYR A 48 -15.17 13.45 5.05
CA TYR A 48 -15.78 13.82 6.31
C TYR A 48 -14.76 14.52 7.20
N ARG A 49 -14.99 15.80 7.49
CA ARG A 49 -14.16 16.57 8.41
C ARG A 49 -14.50 16.24 9.86
N ASN A 50 -13.50 15.95 10.66
CA ASN A 50 -13.67 15.68 12.09
C ASN A 50 -13.93 16.99 12.85
N ARG A 51 -14.93 17.01 13.75
CA ARG A 51 -15.26 18.20 14.55
C ARG A 51 -14.55 18.25 15.91
N GLY A 52 -13.79 17.22 16.28
CA GLY A 52 -13.12 17.10 17.57
C GLY A 52 -14.06 16.78 18.75
N ASP A 53 -15.35 16.58 18.49
CA ASP A 53 -16.39 16.26 19.48
C ASP A 53 -16.96 14.83 19.32
N GLY A 54 -16.27 13.99 18.53
CA GLY A 54 -16.72 12.64 18.17
C GLY A 54 -17.72 12.61 17.02
N THR A 55 -18.01 13.74 16.37
CA THR A 55 -18.85 13.82 15.18
C THR A 55 -18.06 14.23 13.94
N PHE A 56 -18.64 13.93 12.78
CA PHE A 56 -18.09 14.29 11.48
C PHE A 56 -19.04 15.21 10.71
N GLU A 57 -18.48 16.05 9.87
CA GLU A 57 -19.18 16.89 8.90
C GLU A 57 -18.91 16.38 7.48
N ASP A 58 -19.96 16.07 6.73
CA ASP A 58 -19.81 15.81 5.30
C ASP A 58 -19.31 17.08 4.60
N ARG A 59 -18.10 17.01 4.06
CA ARG A 59 -17.44 18.07 3.33
C ARG A 59 -17.12 17.64 1.90
N THR A 60 -17.71 16.55 1.41
CA THR A 60 -17.38 15.94 0.11
C THR A 60 -17.42 16.95 -1.05
N GLU A 61 -18.49 17.75 -1.14
CA GLU A 61 -18.62 18.77 -2.19
C GLU A 61 -17.68 19.96 -1.96
N ALA A 62 -17.59 20.44 -0.71
CA ALA A 62 -16.76 21.58 -0.36
C ALA A 62 -15.25 21.30 -0.52
N ALA A 63 -14.85 20.03 -0.32
CA ALA A 63 -13.47 19.57 -0.46
C ALA A 63 -13.09 19.27 -1.91
N GLY A 64 -14.03 19.31 -2.86
CA GLY A 64 -13.76 19.03 -4.28
C GLY A 64 -13.71 17.55 -4.67
N ILE A 65 -14.12 16.64 -3.78
CA ILE A 65 -14.10 15.19 -4.03
C ILE A 65 -15.32 14.70 -4.82
N SER A 66 -16.46 15.40 -4.73
CA SER A 66 -17.74 14.91 -5.29
C SER A 66 -17.82 14.83 -6.82
N GLY A 67 -16.83 15.35 -7.55
CA GLY A 67 -16.89 15.51 -9.00
C GLY A 67 -16.59 14.24 -9.80
N LEU A 68 -15.91 13.27 -9.18
CA LEU A 68 -15.46 12.04 -9.83
C LEU A 68 -16.13 10.82 -9.21
N HIS A 69 -16.32 9.81 -10.06
CA HIS A 69 -16.97 8.56 -9.70
C HIS A 69 -16.10 7.43 -10.23
N GLY A 70 -15.61 6.60 -9.33
CA GLY A 70 -14.73 5.48 -9.63
C GLY A 70 -15.30 4.18 -9.09
N ARG A 71 -14.49 3.13 -9.19
CA ARG A 71 -14.72 1.82 -8.61
C ARG A 71 -13.62 1.55 -7.59
N GLY A 72 -13.56 2.40 -6.57
CA GLY A 72 -12.46 2.40 -5.63
C GLY A 72 -12.46 1.15 -4.73
N LEU A 73 -11.32 0.48 -4.67
CA LEU A 73 -11.09 -0.73 -3.87
C LEU A 73 -9.93 -0.58 -2.88
N GLY A 74 -8.90 0.20 -3.24
CA GLY A 74 -7.76 0.52 -2.39
C GLY A 74 -7.66 2.02 -2.15
N VAL A 75 -7.26 2.40 -0.94
CA VAL A 75 -6.99 3.80 -0.60
C VAL A 75 -5.80 3.90 0.34
N VAL A 76 -4.95 4.89 0.11
CA VAL A 76 -3.84 5.24 1.02
C VAL A 76 -3.69 6.75 1.07
N ALA A 77 -3.25 7.25 2.23
CA ALA A 77 -2.89 8.65 2.41
C ALA A 77 -1.40 8.78 2.72
N THR A 78 -0.71 9.64 1.99
CA THR A 78 0.72 9.94 2.17
C THR A 78 1.06 11.27 1.51
N ASP A 79 2.13 11.92 1.95
CA ASP A 79 2.61 13.18 1.38
C ASP A 79 3.56 12.92 0.18
N PHE A 80 3.01 12.77 -1.03
CA PHE A 80 3.79 12.35 -2.21
C PHE A 80 4.67 13.45 -2.80
N ASP A 81 4.25 14.71 -2.68
CA ASP A 81 5.01 15.87 -3.20
C ASP A 81 5.85 16.58 -2.13
N ARG A 82 5.80 16.09 -0.89
CA ARG A 82 6.56 16.57 0.27
C ARG A 82 6.23 18.01 0.65
N ASP A 83 5.01 18.46 0.40
CA ASP A 83 4.55 19.79 0.79
C ASP A 83 4.06 19.87 2.25
N GLY A 84 4.02 18.73 2.95
CA GLY A 84 3.59 18.59 4.34
C GLY A 84 2.11 18.22 4.50
N TRP A 85 1.35 18.11 3.41
CA TRP A 85 -0.05 17.73 3.40
C TRP A 85 -0.21 16.33 2.80
N PRO A 86 -0.92 15.39 3.45
CA PRO A 86 -1.13 14.07 2.90
C PRO A 86 -2.13 14.20 1.77
N ASP A 87 -1.73 13.64 0.65
CA ASP A 87 -2.56 13.37 -0.51
C ASP A 87 -3.31 12.07 -0.30
N ILE A 88 -4.27 11.80 -1.19
CA ILE A 88 -5.07 10.57 -1.16
C ILE A 88 -4.97 9.89 -2.51
N TYR A 89 -4.49 8.66 -2.52
CA TYR A 89 -4.47 7.82 -3.71
C TYR A 89 -5.61 6.79 -3.63
N VAL A 90 -6.36 6.61 -4.71
CA VAL A 90 -7.44 5.64 -4.84
C VAL A 90 -7.18 4.71 -6.01
N ALA A 91 -7.01 3.42 -5.71
CA ALA A 91 -6.98 2.36 -6.72
C ALA A 91 -8.41 2.00 -7.14
N ASN A 92 -8.70 2.19 -8.42
CA ASN A 92 -9.99 1.96 -9.02
C ASN A 92 -9.99 0.72 -9.91
N ASP A 93 -10.97 -0.13 -9.73
CA ASP A 93 -11.17 -1.34 -10.53
C ASP A 93 -11.85 -1.01 -11.87
N LEU A 94 -11.16 -1.26 -12.99
CA LEU A 94 -11.62 -1.06 -14.36
C LEU A 94 -11.90 0.41 -14.72
N ASP A 95 -11.36 1.37 -13.97
CA ASP A 95 -11.39 2.82 -14.22
C ASP A 95 -10.01 3.40 -13.90
N ALA A 96 -9.72 4.60 -14.39
CA ALA A 96 -8.53 5.36 -14.02
C ALA A 96 -8.37 5.52 -12.48
N ASN A 97 -7.16 5.31 -11.94
CA ASN A 97 -6.85 5.60 -10.54
C ASN A 97 -6.87 7.12 -10.29
N PHE A 98 -7.20 7.52 -9.05
CA PHE A 98 -7.24 8.93 -8.66
C PHE A 98 -6.09 9.27 -7.71
N LEU A 99 -5.49 10.45 -7.91
CA LEU A 99 -4.58 11.06 -6.95
C LEU A 99 -5.10 12.43 -6.56
N TYR A 100 -5.68 12.54 -5.37
CA TYR A 100 -6.19 13.79 -4.82
C TYR A 100 -5.09 14.49 -4.03
N ARG A 101 -4.44 15.49 -4.64
CA ARG A 101 -3.47 16.33 -3.95
C ARG A 101 -4.16 17.28 -2.98
N ASN A 102 -3.67 17.32 -1.75
CA ASN A 102 -4.20 18.19 -0.71
C ASN A 102 -3.67 19.61 -0.85
N ARG A 103 -4.53 20.62 -0.93
CA ARG A 103 -4.11 22.03 -1.09
C ARG A 103 -3.79 22.74 0.24
N GLY A 104 -3.91 22.04 1.37
CA GLY A 104 -3.69 22.60 2.71
C GLY A 104 -4.79 23.53 3.21
N ASP A 105 -5.81 23.83 2.41
CA ASP A 105 -6.95 24.70 2.76
C ASP A 105 -8.26 23.91 3.01
N GLY A 106 -8.16 22.59 3.09
CA GLY A 106 -9.31 21.68 3.23
C GLY A 106 -9.97 21.30 1.91
N THR A 107 -9.36 21.66 0.78
CA THR A 107 -9.75 21.21 -0.56
C THR A 107 -8.70 20.31 -1.20
N PHE A 108 -9.14 19.51 -2.16
CA PHE A 108 -8.30 18.61 -2.94
C PHE A 108 -8.35 18.95 -4.43
N GLU A 109 -7.30 18.56 -5.12
CA GLU A 109 -7.19 18.60 -6.57
C GLU A 109 -6.90 17.20 -7.10
N GLU A 110 -7.73 16.69 -8.01
CA GLU A 110 -7.42 15.42 -8.66
C GLU A 110 -6.37 15.63 -9.75
N LEU A 111 -5.28 14.87 -9.67
CA LEU A 111 -4.09 14.98 -10.50
C LEU A 111 -3.64 13.66 -11.11
N GLY A 112 -4.34 12.53 -10.92
CA GLY A 112 -3.87 11.19 -11.28
C GLY A 112 -3.32 11.10 -12.70
N LEU A 113 -4.05 11.63 -13.70
CA LEU A 113 -3.57 11.61 -15.08
C LEU A 113 -2.33 12.51 -15.28
N LEU A 114 -2.28 13.66 -14.63
CA LEU A 114 -1.19 14.63 -14.76
C LEU A 114 0.05 14.24 -13.96
N SER A 115 -0.11 13.48 -12.87
CA SER A 115 0.96 12.94 -12.06
C SER A 115 1.58 11.70 -12.71
N GLY A 116 0.86 11.01 -13.59
CA GLY A 116 1.30 9.74 -14.19
C GLY A 116 0.89 8.50 -13.39
N ALA A 117 0.16 8.66 -12.28
CA ALA A 117 -0.23 7.58 -11.38
C ALA A 117 -1.67 7.09 -11.61
N SER A 118 -2.19 7.11 -12.84
CA SER A 118 -3.62 6.86 -13.10
C SER A 118 -3.91 5.68 -14.02
N HIS A 119 -2.99 5.39 -14.93
CA HIS A 119 -3.11 4.38 -15.98
C HIS A 119 -1.79 3.63 -16.08
N SER A 120 -1.80 2.46 -16.72
CA SER A 120 -0.58 1.77 -17.15
C SER A 120 0.27 2.61 -18.12
N GLU A 121 1.51 2.17 -18.35
CA GLU A 121 2.44 2.76 -19.33
C GLU A 121 1.81 2.98 -20.74
N ASP A 122 0.94 2.07 -21.19
CA ASP A 122 0.26 2.17 -22.49
C ASP A 122 -1.03 3.01 -22.48
N GLY A 123 -1.36 3.59 -21.32
CA GLY A 123 -2.52 4.46 -21.11
C GLY A 123 -3.83 3.70 -20.94
N ALA A 124 -3.80 2.45 -20.51
CA ALA A 124 -4.99 1.65 -20.22
C ALA A 124 -5.48 1.89 -18.78
N GLU A 125 -6.80 1.87 -18.61
CA GLU A 125 -7.42 1.75 -17.29
C GLU A 125 -7.30 0.29 -16.84
N GLU A 126 -6.67 0.07 -15.69
CA GLU A 126 -6.45 -1.25 -15.10
C GLU A 126 -7.48 -1.55 -14.00
N SER A 127 -7.38 -2.72 -13.38
CA SER A 127 -8.25 -3.18 -12.31
C SER A 127 -7.60 -2.98 -10.93
N GLY A 128 -7.37 -1.72 -10.56
CA GLY A 128 -6.66 -1.36 -9.32
C GLY A 128 -7.37 -1.89 -8.06
N MET A 129 -6.65 -2.70 -7.28
CA MET A 129 -7.15 -3.35 -6.07
C MET A 129 -6.35 -2.94 -4.82
N GLY A 130 -5.27 -3.64 -4.50
CA GLY A 130 -4.43 -3.35 -3.35
C GLY A 130 -3.39 -2.28 -3.65
N VAL A 131 -3.02 -1.50 -2.63
CA VAL A 131 -2.04 -0.41 -2.75
C VAL A 131 -0.96 -0.53 -1.69
N ALA A 132 0.31 -0.52 -2.11
CA ALA A 132 1.46 -0.40 -1.23
C ALA A 132 2.18 0.94 -1.46
N VAL A 133 2.76 1.48 -0.38
CA VAL A 133 3.54 2.73 -0.40
C VAL A 133 4.84 2.51 0.37
N GLY A 134 5.96 2.83 -0.26
CA GLY A 134 7.30 2.74 0.32
C GLY A 134 8.33 3.44 -0.57
N ASP A 135 9.41 3.93 0.05
CA ASP A 135 10.61 4.45 -0.63
C ASP A 135 11.48 3.24 -1.01
N TYR A 136 11.16 2.57 -2.12
CA TYR A 136 11.76 1.26 -2.41
C TYR A 136 13.20 1.37 -2.92
N ASP A 137 13.58 2.53 -3.46
CA ASP A 137 14.90 2.78 -4.03
C ASP A 137 15.78 3.68 -3.12
N ASN A 138 15.27 4.03 -1.94
CA ASN A 138 15.95 4.85 -0.93
C ASN A 138 16.33 6.27 -1.40
N ASP A 139 15.62 6.81 -2.40
CA ASP A 139 15.81 8.20 -2.85
C ASP A 139 15.12 9.22 -1.92
N GLY A 140 14.16 8.75 -1.13
CA GLY A 140 13.38 9.49 -0.16
C GLY A 140 11.91 9.67 -0.53
N TRP A 141 11.54 9.57 -1.79
CA TRP A 141 10.18 9.78 -2.24
C TRP A 141 9.36 8.52 -2.03
N MET A 142 8.07 8.70 -1.70
CA MET A 142 7.19 7.56 -1.51
C MET A 142 6.70 7.09 -2.89
N ASP A 143 7.02 5.85 -3.23
CA ASP A 143 6.54 5.18 -4.45
C ASP A 143 5.21 4.48 -4.20
N LEU A 144 4.56 4.07 -5.30
CA LEU A 144 3.30 3.35 -5.28
C LEU A 144 3.43 2.02 -6.01
N PHE A 145 2.85 0.98 -5.43
CA PHE A 145 2.62 -0.29 -6.12
C PHE A 145 1.13 -0.65 -6.05
N VAL A 146 0.55 -0.95 -7.20
CA VAL A 146 -0.89 -1.24 -7.34
C VAL A 146 -1.08 -2.63 -7.93
N THR A 147 -1.89 -3.45 -7.27
CA THR A 147 -2.22 -4.78 -7.79
C THR A 147 -3.43 -4.73 -8.72
N ASN A 148 -3.37 -5.53 -9.78
CA ASN A 148 -4.30 -5.51 -10.91
C ASN A 148 -4.77 -6.92 -11.30
N PHE A 149 -5.58 -7.01 -12.35
CA PHE A 149 -6.19 -8.26 -12.81
C PHE A 149 -5.25 -9.07 -13.72
N VAL A 150 -5.68 -10.29 -14.07
CA VAL A 150 -4.96 -11.10 -15.08
C VAL A 150 -4.89 -10.34 -16.41
N ASP A 151 -3.77 -10.50 -17.12
CA ASP A 151 -3.38 -9.78 -18.33
C ASP A 151 -3.11 -8.27 -18.15
N GLU A 152 -3.09 -7.78 -16.91
CA GLU A 152 -2.66 -6.43 -16.53
C GLU A 152 -1.36 -6.51 -15.72
N THR A 153 -0.53 -5.49 -15.79
CA THR A 153 0.66 -5.40 -14.94
C THR A 153 0.23 -5.03 -13.53
N ASN A 154 0.83 -5.60 -12.50
CA ASN A 154 0.82 -4.93 -11.20
C ASN A 154 1.79 -3.75 -11.32
N THR A 155 1.26 -2.56 -11.13
CA THR A 155 1.90 -1.34 -11.61
C THR A 155 2.78 -0.72 -10.53
N LEU A 156 4.07 -0.59 -10.81
CA LEU A 156 5.05 0.12 -9.98
C LEU A 156 5.19 1.55 -10.50
N TYR A 157 4.64 2.51 -9.76
CA TYR A 157 4.79 3.93 -10.02
C TYR A 157 5.95 4.48 -9.16
N HIS A 158 7.09 4.74 -9.80
CA HIS A 158 8.27 5.35 -9.19
C HIS A 158 8.11 6.87 -9.11
N ASN A 159 8.28 7.46 -7.93
CA ASN A 159 8.08 8.88 -7.69
C ASN A 159 9.35 9.68 -7.97
N GLU A 160 9.38 10.40 -9.10
CA GLU A 160 10.51 11.26 -9.50
C GLU A 160 10.62 12.57 -8.68
N GLY A 161 9.75 12.73 -7.69
CA GLY A 161 9.64 13.88 -6.80
C GLY A 161 8.61 14.91 -7.25
N GLY A 162 8.09 15.66 -6.27
CA GLY A 162 7.05 16.66 -6.50
C GLY A 162 5.70 16.07 -6.93
N GLY A 163 5.45 14.80 -6.63
CA GLY A 163 4.20 14.10 -6.94
C GLY A 163 4.05 13.66 -8.39
N TYR A 164 5.17 13.47 -9.11
CA TYR A 164 5.20 12.94 -10.47
C TYR A 164 5.75 11.52 -10.48
N PHE A 165 5.11 10.65 -11.26
CA PHE A 165 5.39 9.22 -11.28
C PHE A 165 5.73 8.72 -12.67
N LEU A 166 6.64 7.75 -12.73
CA LEU A 166 6.93 6.93 -13.90
C LEU A 166 6.49 5.49 -13.65
N ASP A 167 5.92 4.86 -14.67
CA ASP A 167 5.65 3.42 -14.64
C ASP A 167 6.97 2.67 -14.89
N GLU A 168 7.44 1.93 -13.87
CA GLU A 168 8.65 1.11 -13.91
C GLU A 168 8.30 -0.40 -13.84
N SER A 169 7.07 -0.78 -14.18
CA SER A 169 6.58 -2.16 -14.03
C SER A 169 7.35 -3.15 -14.90
N ALA A 170 7.64 -2.76 -16.15
CA ALA A 170 8.34 -3.62 -17.11
C ALA A 170 9.84 -3.77 -16.78
N SER A 171 10.50 -2.65 -16.46
CA SER A 171 11.93 -2.55 -16.14
C SER A 171 12.28 -3.19 -14.80
N SER A 172 11.41 -3.06 -13.80
CA SER A 172 11.60 -3.66 -12.46
C SER A 172 11.49 -5.19 -12.47
N GLY A 173 10.79 -5.74 -13.47
CA GLY A 173 10.49 -7.18 -13.58
C GLY A 173 9.22 -7.62 -12.85
N LEU A 174 8.54 -6.71 -12.12
CA LEU A 174 7.29 -7.00 -11.41
C LEU A 174 6.11 -7.16 -12.38
N GLY A 175 6.01 -6.30 -13.39
CA GLY A 175 4.93 -6.32 -14.38
C GLY A 175 4.85 -7.64 -15.15
N PRO A 176 5.93 -8.14 -15.78
CA PRO A 176 5.91 -9.43 -16.47
C PRO A 176 5.58 -10.62 -15.54
N ALA A 177 5.97 -10.54 -14.27
CA ALA A 177 5.71 -11.60 -13.30
C ALA A 177 4.23 -11.65 -12.86
N SER A 178 3.51 -10.53 -12.91
CA SER A 178 2.11 -10.45 -12.46
C SER A 178 1.09 -10.89 -13.51
N LEU A 179 1.40 -10.75 -14.81
CA LEU A 179 0.44 -10.95 -15.91
C LEU A 179 -0.47 -12.18 -15.79
N PRO A 180 0.00 -13.37 -15.35
CA PRO A 180 -0.87 -14.55 -15.26
C PRO A 180 -1.86 -14.56 -14.08
N TYR A 181 -1.78 -13.61 -13.16
CA TYR A 181 -2.40 -13.69 -11.84
C TYR A 181 -3.35 -12.52 -11.57
N VAL A 182 -4.28 -12.73 -10.63
CA VAL A 182 -5.15 -11.68 -10.10
C VAL A 182 -4.67 -11.36 -8.70
N ALA A 183 -4.12 -10.16 -8.54
CA ALA A 183 -3.40 -9.76 -7.33
C ALA A 183 -4.28 -8.90 -6.40
N TRP A 184 -4.03 -8.99 -5.09
CA TRP A 184 -4.82 -8.31 -4.07
C TRP A 184 -3.91 -7.62 -3.03
N GLY A 185 -3.85 -8.14 -1.80
CA GLY A 185 -3.04 -7.59 -0.73
C GLY A 185 -1.56 -7.56 -1.09
N THR A 186 -0.90 -6.46 -0.75
CA THR A 186 0.49 -6.19 -1.08
C THR A 186 1.11 -5.21 -0.09
N HIS A 187 2.42 -5.30 0.13
CA HIS A 187 3.16 -4.33 0.93
C HIS A 187 4.66 -4.32 0.63
N PHE A 188 5.26 -3.14 0.75
CA PHE A 188 6.70 -2.96 0.79
C PHE A 188 7.20 -3.17 2.21
N PHE A 189 8.19 -4.04 2.40
CA PHE A 189 8.81 -4.33 3.69
C PHE A 189 10.17 -4.97 3.47
N ASP A 190 11.11 -4.81 4.40
CA ASP A 190 12.45 -5.39 4.29
C ASP A 190 12.46 -6.79 4.95
N TYR A 191 12.32 -7.86 4.15
CA TYR A 191 12.12 -9.21 4.70
C TYR A 191 13.42 -9.83 5.19
N ASP A 192 14.57 -9.43 4.63
CA ASP A 192 15.88 -9.95 5.00
C ASP A 192 16.78 -8.95 5.74
N ARG A 193 16.24 -7.79 6.10
CA ARG A 193 16.88 -6.70 6.83
C ARG A 193 18.09 -6.11 6.10
N ASP A 194 18.14 -6.14 4.78
CA ASP A 194 19.30 -5.66 4.00
C ASP A 194 19.28 -4.14 3.72
N GLY A 195 18.24 -3.44 4.18
CA GLY A 195 18.06 -2.00 4.02
C GLY A 195 17.28 -1.62 2.76
N TRP A 196 16.80 -2.58 1.99
CA TRP A 196 15.94 -2.35 0.82
C TRP A 196 14.54 -2.90 1.07
N LEU A 197 13.52 -2.12 0.70
CA LEU A 197 12.15 -2.62 0.80
C LEU A 197 11.89 -3.64 -0.32
N ASP A 198 11.59 -4.86 0.09
CA ASP A 198 11.09 -5.96 -0.75
C ASP A 198 9.57 -5.87 -0.90
N LEU A 199 8.99 -6.75 -1.71
CA LEU A 199 7.57 -6.69 -2.03
C LEU A 199 6.90 -8.07 -1.90
N PHE A 200 5.78 -8.11 -1.21
CA PHE A 200 4.89 -9.28 -1.19
C PHE A 200 3.59 -9.01 -1.95
N VAL A 201 3.04 -10.04 -2.59
CA VAL A 201 1.74 -10.01 -3.25
C VAL A 201 0.97 -11.32 -3.00
N THR A 202 -0.27 -11.21 -2.50
CA THR A 202 -1.20 -12.35 -2.43
C THR A 202 -2.15 -12.37 -3.63
N ASN A 203 -2.41 -13.56 -4.17
CA ASN A 203 -3.15 -13.75 -5.43
C ASN A 203 -4.35 -14.70 -5.29
N GLY A 204 -5.29 -14.56 -6.21
CA GLY A 204 -6.39 -15.49 -6.39
C GLY A 204 -7.48 -14.90 -7.27
N HIS A 205 -7.99 -15.64 -8.24
CA HIS A 205 -9.01 -15.12 -9.14
C HIS A 205 -10.31 -14.77 -8.39
N THR A 206 -11.07 -13.81 -8.91
CA THR A 206 -12.42 -13.45 -8.44
C THR A 206 -13.47 -14.55 -8.64
N GLU A 207 -13.29 -15.43 -9.63
CA GLU A 207 -14.27 -16.42 -10.06
C GLU A 207 -13.85 -17.80 -9.54
N SER A 208 -14.71 -18.45 -8.75
CA SER A 208 -14.38 -19.74 -8.10
C SER A 208 -14.23 -20.92 -9.07
N ASP A 209 -14.58 -20.70 -10.33
CA ASP A 209 -14.59 -21.68 -11.42
C ASP A 209 -13.82 -21.13 -12.65
N ALA A 210 -12.87 -20.20 -12.45
CA ALA A 210 -12.17 -19.50 -13.52
C ALA A 210 -11.56 -20.45 -14.58
N GLU A 211 -11.06 -21.61 -14.15
CA GLU A 211 -10.48 -22.66 -14.99
C GLU A 211 -11.47 -23.22 -16.04
N LYS A 212 -12.79 -23.13 -15.77
CA LYS A 212 -13.83 -23.60 -16.69
C LYS A 212 -14.03 -22.66 -17.86
N SER A 213 -13.82 -21.36 -17.65
CA SER A 213 -13.89 -20.33 -18.69
C SER A 213 -12.56 -20.14 -19.41
N ASP A 214 -11.45 -20.23 -18.68
CA ASP A 214 -10.10 -20.07 -19.21
C ASP A 214 -9.16 -21.09 -18.57
N PRO A 215 -8.64 -22.07 -19.34
CA PRO A 215 -7.75 -23.11 -18.80
C PRO A 215 -6.34 -22.62 -18.46
N THR A 216 -6.01 -21.36 -18.75
CA THR A 216 -4.68 -20.78 -18.47
C THR A 216 -4.59 -20.11 -17.10
N THR A 217 -5.72 -19.90 -16.43
CA THR A 217 -5.80 -19.33 -15.08
C THR A 217 -6.51 -20.28 -14.12
N SER A 218 -6.43 -19.98 -12.83
CA SER A 218 -7.09 -20.74 -11.77
C SER A 218 -7.61 -19.84 -10.66
N TRP A 219 -8.69 -20.28 -10.00
CA TRP A 219 -9.28 -19.57 -8.86
C TRP A 219 -8.27 -19.41 -7.74
N LYS A 220 -7.57 -20.50 -7.43
CA LYS A 220 -6.47 -20.52 -6.48
C LYS A 220 -5.18 -20.27 -7.23
N GLN A 221 -4.33 -19.39 -6.73
CA GLN A 221 -3.07 -18.96 -7.34
C GLN A 221 -1.95 -19.00 -6.28
N PRO A 222 -0.68 -19.03 -6.67
CA PRO A 222 0.42 -18.88 -5.73
C PRO A 222 0.57 -17.41 -5.32
N ASP A 223 1.13 -17.19 -4.14
CA ASP A 223 1.56 -15.87 -3.67
C ASP A 223 3.04 -15.64 -4.01
N PHE A 224 3.49 -14.39 -4.04
CA PHE A 224 4.86 -14.05 -4.41
C PHE A 224 5.56 -13.19 -3.36
N LEU A 225 6.84 -13.52 -3.15
CA LEU A 225 7.80 -12.69 -2.45
C LEU A 225 8.90 -12.27 -3.42
N PHE A 226 9.07 -10.97 -3.58
CA PHE A 226 10.02 -10.36 -4.49
C PHE A 226 11.11 -9.62 -3.71
N ARG A 227 12.35 -10.07 -3.84
CA ARG A 227 13.51 -9.39 -3.26
C ARG A 227 13.94 -8.21 -4.12
N ASN A 228 14.08 -7.04 -3.53
CA ASN A 228 14.66 -5.85 -4.16
C ASN A 228 16.18 -6.02 -4.32
N ARG A 229 16.72 -5.69 -5.50
CA ARG A 229 18.16 -5.79 -5.79
C ARG A 229 18.94 -4.51 -5.50
N GLY A 230 18.26 -3.41 -5.15
CA GLY A 230 18.85 -2.09 -4.95
C GLY A 230 19.29 -1.41 -6.25
N ASP A 231 18.83 -1.90 -7.40
CA ASP A 231 19.12 -1.35 -8.74
C ASP A 231 17.84 -1.00 -9.52
N GLY A 232 16.71 -0.88 -8.82
CA GLY A 232 15.39 -0.68 -9.41
C GLY A 232 14.67 -1.96 -9.84
N THR A 233 15.32 -3.12 -9.71
CA THR A 233 14.74 -4.41 -10.13
C THR A 233 14.48 -5.37 -8.98
N PHE A 234 13.56 -6.30 -9.20
CA PHE A 234 13.14 -7.30 -8.23
C PHE A 234 13.41 -8.73 -8.70
N THR A 235 13.67 -9.63 -7.75
CA THR A 235 13.82 -11.07 -7.95
C THR A 235 12.67 -11.80 -7.30
N ASP A 236 11.94 -12.64 -8.04
CA ASP A 236 11.09 -13.65 -7.40
C ASP A 236 11.96 -14.63 -6.61
N VAL A 237 11.87 -14.57 -5.27
CA VAL A 237 12.58 -15.45 -4.34
C VAL A 237 11.66 -16.48 -3.70
N THR A 238 10.38 -16.52 -4.09
CA THR A 238 9.31 -17.31 -3.46
C THR A 238 9.71 -18.77 -3.25
N ALA A 239 10.17 -19.43 -4.31
CA ALA A 239 10.54 -20.86 -4.24
C ALA A 239 11.73 -21.14 -3.30
N GLY A 240 12.61 -20.18 -3.10
CA GLY A 240 13.82 -20.32 -2.28
C GLY A 240 13.61 -19.88 -0.83
N ALA A 241 12.93 -18.76 -0.62
CA ALA A 241 12.75 -18.14 0.70
C ALA A 241 11.46 -18.59 1.40
N ALA A 242 10.37 -18.79 0.66
CA ALA A 242 9.05 -19.06 1.22
C ALA A 242 8.23 -20.04 0.36
N PRO A 243 8.69 -21.30 0.19
CA PRO A 243 8.06 -22.26 -0.72
C PRO A 243 6.59 -22.60 -0.37
N VAL A 244 6.16 -22.31 0.86
CA VAL A 244 4.74 -22.42 1.28
C VAL A 244 3.81 -21.50 0.49
N LEU A 245 4.32 -20.35 0.01
CA LEU A 245 3.56 -19.40 -0.82
C LEU A 245 3.21 -19.96 -2.21
N LEU A 246 3.89 -21.02 -2.65
CA LEU A 246 3.57 -21.71 -3.91
C LEU A 246 2.35 -22.64 -3.77
N GLU A 247 1.82 -22.83 -2.56
CA GLU A 247 0.56 -23.53 -2.37
C GLU A 247 -0.58 -22.71 -2.99
N MET A 248 -1.33 -23.33 -3.91
CA MET A 248 -2.42 -22.66 -4.61
C MET A 248 -3.56 -22.30 -3.65
N ARG A 249 -3.77 -21.00 -3.41
CA ARG A 249 -4.81 -20.47 -2.51
C ARG A 249 -5.54 -19.28 -3.13
N ALA A 250 -6.68 -18.91 -2.56
CA ALA A 250 -7.46 -17.79 -3.04
C ALA A 250 -7.23 -16.59 -2.11
N GLY A 251 -6.01 -16.04 -2.14
CA GLY A 251 -5.56 -14.93 -1.32
C GLY A 251 -6.38 -13.66 -1.56
N ARG A 252 -6.54 -12.84 -0.51
CA ARG A 252 -7.27 -11.56 -0.57
C ARG A 252 -6.54 -10.47 0.20
N GLY A 253 -6.72 -10.41 1.52
CA GLY A 253 -6.07 -9.42 2.36
C GLY A 253 -4.74 -9.95 2.89
N ALA A 254 -3.77 -9.05 3.04
CA ALA A 254 -2.49 -9.33 3.67
C ALA A 254 -2.13 -8.17 4.62
N ALA A 255 -1.79 -8.50 5.85
CA ALA A 255 -1.33 -7.57 6.87
C ALA A 255 0.08 -7.96 7.34
N PHE A 256 0.89 -6.95 7.65
CA PHE A 256 2.32 -7.11 7.92
C PHE A 256 2.67 -6.53 9.29
N GLY A 257 3.57 -7.19 10.01
CA GLY A 257 4.03 -6.73 11.31
C GLY A 257 4.92 -7.75 11.99
N ASP A 258 5.77 -7.29 12.89
CA ASP A 258 6.60 -8.12 13.75
C ASP A 258 5.75 -8.57 14.95
N LEU A 259 5.21 -9.79 14.91
CA LEU A 259 4.17 -10.23 15.86
C LEU A 259 4.74 -10.64 17.22
N ASP A 260 6.00 -11.04 17.28
CA ASP A 260 6.66 -11.49 18.49
C ASP A 260 7.80 -10.58 18.98
N ASP A 261 7.97 -9.43 18.32
CA ASP A 261 8.95 -8.38 18.60
C ASP A 261 10.41 -8.85 18.47
N ASP A 262 10.67 -9.79 17.56
CA ASP A 262 12.01 -10.34 17.30
C ASP A 262 12.79 -9.59 16.20
N GLY A 263 12.10 -8.71 15.47
CA GLY A 263 12.66 -7.87 14.43
C GLY A 263 12.53 -8.39 13.01
N ASP A 264 11.88 -9.52 12.81
CA ASP A 264 11.50 -10.02 11.49
C ASP A 264 10.02 -9.68 11.22
N ILE A 265 9.73 -9.14 10.03
CA ILE A 265 8.35 -8.80 9.68
C ILE A 265 7.62 -10.06 9.22
N ASP A 266 6.52 -10.38 9.91
CA ASP A 266 5.62 -11.48 9.61
C ASP A 266 4.47 -11.05 8.69
N ILE A 267 3.77 -12.05 8.14
CA ILE A 267 2.65 -11.83 7.23
C ILE A 267 1.43 -12.62 7.71
N VAL A 268 0.28 -11.94 7.83
CA VAL A 268 -1.02 -12.58 8.01
C VAL A 268 -1.82 -12.45 6.71
N ILE A 269 -2.22 -13.59 6.14
CA ILE A 269 -2.98 -13.65 4.88
C ILE A 269 -4.38 -14.18 5.16
N VAL A 270 -5.40 -13.52 4.59
CA VAL A 270 -6.78 -14.02 4.61
C VAL A 270 -7.16 -14.59 3.25
N ASN A 271 -7.55 -15.86 3.25
CA ASN A 271 -7.94 -16.58 2.04
C ASN A 271 -9.47 -16.64 1.89
N GLN A 272 -9.98 -16.34 0.70
CA GLN A 272 -11.39 -16.52 0.39
C GLN A 272 -11.77 -18.00 0.49
N ASN A 273 -12.79 -18.30 1.30
CA ASN A 273 -13.26 -19.67 1.56
C ASN A 273 -12.16 -20.64 2.04
N GLY A 274 -11.11 -20.12 2.68
CA GLY A 274 -9.98 -20.88 3.22
C GLY A 274 -9.60 -20.43 4.64
N PRO A 275 -8.63 -21.12 5.27
CA PRO A 275 -8.07 -20.66 6.54
C PRO A 275 -7.28 -19.36 6.35
N ALA A 276 -7.20 -18.54 7.40
CA ALA A 276 -6.16 -17.52 7.48
C ALA A 276 -4.80 -18.19 7.72
N GLU A 277 -3.74 -17.55 7.25
CA GLU A 277 -2.36 -18.00 7.38
C GLU A 277 -1.55 -16.97 8.14
N LEU A 278 -0.65 -17.47 8.98
CA LEU A 278 0.42 -16.71 9.61
C LEU A 278 1.73 -17.27 9.06
N LEU A 279 2.52 -16.40 8.45
CA LEU A 279 3.87 -16.68 7.99
C LEU A 279 4.83 -15.95 8.92
N GLU A 280 5.44 -16.73 9.80
CA GLU A 280 6.50 -16.27 10.70
C GLU A 280 7.80 -16.18 9.89
N ASN A 281 8.42 -15.01 9.87
CA ASN A 281 9.68 -14.80 9.17
C ASN A 281 10.85 -15.14 10.10
N SER A 282 11.80 -15.94 9.61
CA SER A 282 13.02 -16.29 10.33
C SER A 282 14.25 -16.20 9.43
N GLY A 283 14.18 -15.38 8.36
CA GLY A 283 15.09 -15.43 7.21
C GLY A 283 16.27 -14.46 7.25
N ALA A 284 16.30 -13.50 8.17
CA ALA A 284 17.24 -12.38 8.13
C ALA A 284 18.44 -12.56 9.08
N ASP A 285 18.96 -13.78 9.20
CA ASP A 285 20.06 -14.13 10.11
C ASP A 285 21.30 -13.24 9.88
N GLY A 286 21.74 -12.55 10.94
CA GLY A 286 22.99 -11.78 10.97
C GLY A 286 22.90 -10.34 10.46
N ASN A 287 21.73 -9.90 9.97
CA ASN A 287 21.42 -8.50 9.74
C ASN A 287 20.76 -7.88 10.98
N HIS A 288 20.98 -6.58 11.16
CA HIS A 288 20.45 -5.77 12.25
C HIS A 288 19.19 -5.01 11.82
N TRP A 289 18.43 -4.51 12.78
CA TRP A 289 17.23 -3.72 12.51
C TRP A 289 17.00 -2.63 13.55
N ILE A 290 16.04 -1.76 13.27
CA ILE A 290 15.46 -0.87 14.27
C ILE A 290 13.96 -0.73 14.01
N GLY A 291 13.18 -0.85 15.10
CA GLY A 291 11.77 -0.52 15.10
C GLY A 291 11.52 0.85 15.72
N VAL A 292 10.61 1.63 15.15
CA VAL A 292 10.27 2.98 15.62
C VAL A 292 8.75 3.10 15.76
N ARG A 293 8.30 3.39 16.99
CA ARG A 293 6.94 3.84 17.26
C ARG A 293 6.96 5.33 17.52
N LEU A 294 6.12 6.09 16.81
CA LEU A 294 5.97 7.52 17.05
C LEU A 294 4.84 7.79 18.04
N THR A 295 5.03 8.79 18.90
CA THR A 295 3.97 9.33 19.76
C THR A 295 3.97 10.85 19.69
N ALA A 296 2.97 11.42 19.02
CA ALA A 296 2.76 12.86 19.05
C ALA A 296 2.15 13.29 20.40
N THR A 297 2.46 14.52 20.83
CA THR A 297 1.94 15.13 22.07
C THR A 297 0.72 16.01 21.84
N ARG A 298 0.44 16.38 20.59
CA ARG A 298 -0.67 17.24 20.17
C ARG A 298 -1.51 16.54 19.09
N GLY A 299 -2.83 16.57 19.21
CA GLY A 299 -3.75 16.08 18.19
C GLY A 299 -3.65 14.57 17.92
N ASN A 300 -3.34 14.21 16.67
CA ASN A 300 -3.14 12.84 16.17
C ASN A 300 -1.97 12.15 16.88
N ARG A 301 -2.28 11.43 17.97
CA ARG A 301 -1.29 10.81 18.86
C ARG A 301 -0.44 9.74 18.19
N ASP A 302 -0.98 9.03 17.21
CA ASP A 302 -0.25 8.01 16.45
C ASP A 302 0.67 8.62 15.37
N ALA A 303 0.75 9.95 15.31
CA ALA A 303 1.63 10.71 14.44
C ALA A 303 1.49 10.38 12.94
N LEU A 304 0.33 9.85 12.50
CA LEU A 304 0.05 9.60 11.08
C LEU A 304 0.40 10.82 10.20
N GLY A 305 1.13 10.54 9.13
CA GLY A 305 1.76 11.45 8.18
C GLY A 305 3.07 12.08 8.65
N ALA A 306 3.61 11.67 9.81
CA ALA A 306 4.97 12.05 10.21
C ALA A 306 5.99 11.19 9.47
N ARG A 307 7.04 11.84 8.96
CA ARG A 307 8.10 11.18 8.20
C ARG A 307 9.28 10.86 9.11
N VAL A 308 9.84 9.67 8.93
CA VAL A 308 11.06 9.23 9.61
C VAL A 308 12.11 8.95 8.55
N GLU A 309 13.26 9.60 8.70
CA GLU A 309 14.45 9.35 7.92
C GLU A 309 15.53 8.75 8.85
N LEU A 310 16.13 7.66 8.40
CA LEU A 310 17.17 6.93 9.12
C LEU A 310 18.49 7.04 8.36
N TRP A 311 19.59 7.22 9.10
CA TRP A 311 20.96 7.06 8.61
C TRP A 311 21.71 6.07 9.50
N ALA A 312 22.33 5.06 8.89
CA ALA A 312 23.08 4.03 9.60
C ALA A 312 24.22 3.47 8.74
N GLY A 313 25.47 3.84 9.04
CA GLY A 313 26.64 3.21 8.41
C GLY A 313 26.69 3.34 6.88
N GLY A 314 26.09 4.40 6.33
CA GLY A 314 25.96 4.65 4.89
C GLY A 314 24.62 4.20 4.28
N LEU A 315 23.80 3.45 5.02
CA LEU A 315 22.41 3.19 4.68
C LEU A 315 21.56 4.44 4.95
N ARG A 316 20.52 4.60 4.13
CA ARG A 316 19.45 5.56 4.32
C ARG A 316 18.13 4.84 4.11
N GLY A 317 17.12 5.18 4.88
CA GLY A 317 15.75 4.76 4.62
C GLY A 317 14.76 5.84 5.01
N THR A 318 13.67 5.96 4.25
CA THR A 318 12.57 6.89 4.56
C THR A 318 11.28 6.11 4.70
N GLN A 319 10.54 6.39 5.77
CA GLN A 319 9.18 5.88 5.94
C GLN A 319 8.27 6.95 6.51
N GLU A 320 6.96 6.74 6.40
CA GLU A 320 5.95 7.63 6.95
C GLU A 320 5.00 6.81 7.84
N ALA A 321 4.67 7.33 9.02
CA ALA A 321 3.64 6.74 9.85
C ALA A 321 2.30 6.82 9.11
N ARG A 322 1.73 5.69 8.73
CA ARG A 322 0.52 5.64 7.90
C ARG A 322 -0.53 4.73 8.53
N ALA A 323 -1.78 5.02 8.22
CA ALA A 323 -2.90 4.16 8.58
C ALA A 323 -3.45 3.50 7.32
N GLY A 324 -3.46 2.17 7.31
CA GLY A 324 -3.97 1.40 6.18
C GLY A 324 -3.03 1.37 4.97
N SER A 325 -2.90 0.18 4.40
CA SER A 325 -2.27 -0.13 3.11
C SER A 325 -2.70 -1.55 2.75
N SER A 326 -2.23 -2.09 1.62
CA SER A 326 -2.64 -3.41 1.10
C SER A 326 -4.12 -3.37 0.66
N TYR A 327 -4.79 -4.53 0.65
CA TYR A 327 -6.20 -4.67 0.27
C TYR A 327 -7.03 -5.07 1.48
N LEU A 328 -7.99 -4.21 1.87
CA LEU A 328 -8.90 -4.39 3.02
C LEU A 328 -8.19 -4.85 4.32
N SER A 329 -6.99 -4.35 4.54
CA SER A 329 -6.08 -4.76 5.61
C SER A 329 -5.42 -3.54 6.26
N SER A 330 -4.78 -3.73 7.41
CA SER A 330 -3.96 -2.71 8.06
C SER A 330 -2.77 -3.39 8.72
N ASN A 331 -1.61 -2.75 8.62
CA ASN A 331 -0.35 -3.26 9.13
C ASN A 331 -0.11 -2.80 10.56
N ASP A 332 0.93 -3.36 11.17
CA ASP A 332 1.54 -2.80 12.39
C ASP A 332 1.88 -1.32 12.16
N PRO A 333 1.47 -0.40 13.07
CA PRO A 333 1.76 1.02 12.92
C PRO A 333 3.22 1.39 13.21
N ARG A 334 4.05 0.45 13.70
CA ARG A 334 5.47 0.68 13.95
C ARG A 334 6.23 0.63 12.63
N LEU A 335 7.15 1.58 12.47
CA LEU A 335 8.07 1.61 11.34
C LEU A 335 9.22 0.65 11.61
N HIS A 336 9.70 -0.02 10.57
CA HIS A 336 10.78 -1.00 10.69
C HIS A 336 11.82 -0.75 9.61
N PHE A 337 13.09 -0.68 10.00
CA PHE A 337 14.20 -0.49 9.08
C PHE A 337 15.22 -1.60 9.27
N GLY A 338 15.56 -2.31 8.20
CA GLY A 338 16.75 -3.14 8.17
C GLY A 338 18.01 -2.29 8.13
N LEU A 339 19.05 -2.78 8.80
CA LEU A 339 20.34 -2.11 8.95
C LEU A 339 21.48 -2.93 8.32
N ALA A 340 21.16 -3.98 7.56
CA ALA A 340 22.12 -4.93 7.02
C ALA A 340 23.13 -5.36 8.12
N GLY A 341 24.42 -5.38 7.81
CA GLY A 341 25.46 -5.75 8.77
C GLY A 341 25.85 -4.67 9.80
N THR A 342 25.20 -3.50 9.87
CA THR A 342 25.59 -2.43 10.81
C THR A 342 24.67 -2.37 12.05
N ALA A 343 25.26 -2.45 13.24
CA ALA A 343 24.57 -2.18 14.49
C ALA A 343 24.62 -0.69 14.91
N ALA A 344 25.32 0.16 14.15
CA ALA A 344 25.47 1.58 14.43
C ALA A 344 24.39 2.38 13.69
N VAL A 345 23.53 3.06 14.45
CA VAL A 345 22.56 4.03 13.96
C VAL A 345 23.16 5.43 14.15
N ASP A 346 23.35 6.16 13.05
CA ASP A 346 23.94 7.50 13.08
C ASP A 346 22.90 8.54 13.54
N SER A 347 21.69 8.47 12.96
CA SER A 347 20.57 9.31 13.38
C SER A 347 19.23 8.79 12.89
N VAL A 348 18.20 9.03 13.70
CA VAL A 348 16.78 8.99 13.31
C VAL A 348 16.26 10.42 13.35
N VAL A 349 15.74 10.90 12.23
CA VAL A 349 15.14 12.24 12.10
C VAL A 349 13.64 12.07 11.90
N VAL A 350 12.85 12.70 12.76
CA VAL A 350 11.39 12.71 12.64
C VAL A 350 10.95 14.10 12.22
N THR A 351 10.28 14.20 11.07
CA THR A 351 9.55 15.40 10.68
C THR A 351 8.08 15.20 11.03
N TRP A 352 7.64 15.92 12.06
CA TRP A 352 6.28 15.87 12.56
C TRP A 352 5.32 16.59 11.62
N ARG A 353 4.02 16.28 11.72
CA ARG A 353 2.94 16.91 10.93
C ARG A 353 2.88 18.43 11.04
N ALA A 354 3.32 18.99 12.16
CA ALA A 354 3.37 20.43 12.37
C ALA A 354 4.56 21.11 11.63
N GLY A 355 5.40 20.33 10.93
CA GLY A 355 6.61 20.78 10.25
C GLY A 355 7.83 20.91 11.16
N GLU A 356 7.69 20.64 12.45
CA GLU A 356 8.82 20.57 13.38
C GLU A 356 9.64 19.30 13.11
N THR A 357 10.96 19.41 13.15
CA THR A 357 11.88 18.29 12.96
C THR A 357 12.69 18.07 14.23
N GLU A 358 12.82 16.82 14.64
CA GLU A 358 13.60 16.40 15.80
C GLU A 358 14.57 15.29 15.44
N VAL A 359 15.73 15.26 16.12
CA VAL A 359 16.80 14.29 15.84
C VAL A 359 17.17 13.46 17.07
N TRP A 360 17.29 12.14 16.88
CA TRP A 360 17.85 11.20 17.85
C TRP A 360 19.13 10.58 17.30
N THR A 361 20.20 10.58 18.11
CA THR A 361 21.52 10.04 17.74
C THR A 361 22.05 8.98 18.71
N ASP A 362 21.33 8.69 19.80
CA ASP A 362 21.69 7.69 20.81
C ASP A 362 20.69 6.54 20.76
N ILE A 363 20.66 5.88 19.60
CA ILE A 363 19.68 4.87 19.24
C ILE A 363 20.40 3.55 19.02
N ALA A 364 19.94 2.50 19.69
CA ALA A 364 20.52 1.17 19.58
C ALA A 364 19.78 0.34 18.52
N ALA A 365 20.52 -0.44 17.74
CA ALA A 365 19.93 -1.48 16.89
C ALA A 365 19.26 -2.60 17.72
N ASP A 366 18.55 -3.47 17.02
CA ASP A 366 17.93 -4.72 17.46
C ASP A 366 16.90 -4.53 18.58
N ARG A 367 16.07 -3.48 18.45
CA ARG A 367 14.93 -3.21 19.33
C ARG A 367 13.99 -2.16 18.74
N TYR A 368 12.79 -2.10 19.34
CA TYR A 368 11.87 -0.99 19.21
C TYR A 368 12.26 0.21 20.07
N HIS A 369 12.01 1.41 19.56
CA HIS A 369 12.10 2.69 20.27
C HIS A 369 10.78 3.44 20.17
N ASP A 370 10.30 3.93 21.31
CA ASP A 370 9.20 4.89 21.37
C ASP A 370 9.77 6.31 21.25
N LEU A 371 9.65 6.93 20.08
CA LEU A 371 10.07 8.32 19.86
C LEU A 371 8.89 9.26 20.06
N ARG A 372 9.02 10.14 21.04
CA ARG A 372 7.97 11.06 21.45
C ARG A 372 8.30 12.50 21.05
N GLU A 373 7.31 13.19 20.49
CA GLU A 373 7.41 14.60 20.11
C GLU A 373 7.84 15.45 21.32
N GLY A 374 8.88 16.25 21.14
CA GLY A 374 9.47 17.13 22.17
C GLY A 374 10.61 16.52 22.98
N GLU A 375 10.97 15.25 22.73
CA GLU A 375 12.08 14.55 23.41
C GLU A 375 13.34 14.46 22.54
N GLY A 376 13.28 14.83 21.26
CA GLY A 376 14.43 14.88 20.38
C GLY A 376 15.20 16.20 20.49
N ARG A 377 16.31 16.32 19.75
CA ARG A 377 17.14 17.53 19.73
C ARG A 377 16.79 18.50 18.61
#